data_AF-A0AAE1E5V3-F1
#
_entry.id   AF-A0AAE1E5V3-F1
#
_cell.length_a   1.000
_cell.length_b   1.000
_cell.length_c   1.000
_cell.angle_alpha   90.00
_cell.angle_beta   90.00
_cell.angle_gamma   90.00
#
_symmetry.space_group_name_H-M   'P 1'
#
loop_
_entity.id
_entity.type
_entity.pdbx_description
1 polymer ?
#
loop_
_entity_poly.entity_id
_entity_poly.type
_entity_poly.pdbx_seq_one_letter_code
_entity_poly.pdbx_strand_id
1 'polypeptide(L)'
;MKITLSFLITGHTKFSPDCGFGLVKRLFMRTKVNKLADIAEVVEKSSVMNMAQLCGDERGTVTVPSFDWTAHLGSFFKKFTGIKQYHHFSFFADGTVVAKIFSDSPETSYKLLKVPLPIPNDLPERIHPPGLDNKRQWYLYNEIREFVDEADRDIVAPLPHQPQLPQPGPSTAEISADEDPQPPPPKVRKKGRGKRGGNQ
;
A
#
# COMPACT_ATOMS: atom_id res chain seq x y z
N MET A 1 -24.83 -3.28 25.85
CA MET A 1 -24.55 -3.29 24.41
C MET A 1 -23.36 -4.22 24.15
N LYS A 2 -23.47 -5.09 23.14
CA LYS A 2 -22.41 -6.03 22.72
C LYS A 2 -22.19 -5.86 21.23
N ILE A 3 -20.94 -5.72 20.81
CA ILE A 3 -20.55 -5.70 19.40
C ILE A 3 -19.73 -6.95 19.12
N THR A 4 -20.06 -7.68 18.06
CA THR A 4 -19.31 -8.87 17.64
C THR A 4 -18.63 -8.58 16.32
N LEU A 5 -17.33 -8.85 16.24
CA LEU A 5 -16.56 -8.80 15.00
C LEU A 5 -16.04 -10.20 14.68
N SER A 6 -16.24 -10.63 13.44
CA SER A 6 -15.72 -11.90 12.92
C SER A 6 -14.88 -11.59 11.69
N PHE A 7 -13.63 -12.02 11.71
CA PHE A 7 -12.68 -11.83 10.62
C PHE A 7 -12.66 -13.07 9.73
N LEU A 8 -12.54 -12.84 8.42
CA LEU A 8 -12.35 -13.91 7.46
C LEU A 8 -10.96 -14.55 7.65
N ILE A 9 -10.91 -15.87 7.51
CA ILE A 9 -9.65 -16.62 7.54
C ILE A 9 -8.88 -16.32 6.24
N THR A 10 -7.55 -16.25 6.35
CA THR A 10 -6.64 -16.06 5.22
C THR A 10 -6.92 -17.07 4.12
N GLY A 11 -7.02 -16.61 2.87
CA GLY A 11 -7.30 -17.46 1.69
C GLY A 11 -8.72 -17.34 1.13
N HIS A 12 -9.66 -16.71 1.87
CA HIS A 12 -10.94 -16.29 1.30
C HIS A 12 -10.78 -15.00 0.49
N THR A 13 -10.64 -15.12 -0.83
CA THR A 13 -10.39 -14.00 -1.75
C THR A 13 -11.63 -13.47 -2.48
N LYS A 14 -12.83 -13.99 -2.18
CA LYS A 14 -14.08 -13.62 -2.84
C LYS A 14 -14.98 -12.84 -1.88
N PHE A 15 -14.60 -11.61 -1.58
CA PHE A 15 -15.40 -10.68 -0.78
C PHE A 15 -16.09 -9.66 -1.70
N SER A 16 -17.38 -9.40 -1.51
CA SER A 16 -18.15 -8.55 -2.43
C SER A 16 -17.66 -7.09 -2.50
N PRO A 17 -17.19 -6.45 -1.41
CA PRO A 17 -16.51 -5.16 -1.47
C PRO A 17 -15.29 -5.14 -2.39
N ASP A 18 -14.59 -6.26 -2.56
CA ASP A 18 -13.39 -6.29 -3.41
C ASP A 18 -13.70 -6.25 -4.91
N CYS A 19 -14.96 -6.48 -5.29
CA CYS A 19 -15.42 -6.42 -6.68
C CYS A 19 -15.12 -5.04 -7.31
N GLY A 20 -15.27 -3.96 -6.53
CA GLY A 20 -15.01 -2.60 -6.98
C GLY A 20 -13.56 -2.37 -7.44
N PHE A 21 -12.57 -2.97 -6.77
CA PHE A 21 -11.15 -2.80 -7.10
C PHE A 21 -10.79 -3.39 -8.46
N GLY A 22 -11.39 -4.51 -8.84
CA GLY A 22 -11.16 -5.11 -10.15
C GLY A 22 -11.58 -4.19 -11.31
N LEU A 23 -12.68 -3.45 -11.12
CA LEU A 23 -13.18 -2.48 -12.09
C LEU A 23 -12.28 -1.25 -12.18
N VAL A 24 -11.84 -0.72 -11.04
CA VAL A 24 -10.86 0.38 -10.98
C VAL A 24 -9.59 -0.01 -11.71
N LYS A 25 -9.01 -1.18 -11.40
CA LYS A 25 -7.77 -1.67 -12.02
C LYS A 25 -7.90 -1.78 -13.54
N ARG A 26 -9.02 -2.31 -14.04
CA ARG A 26 -9.27 -2.46 -15.48
C ARG A 26 -9.31 -1.12 -16.21
N LEU A 27 -9.93 -0.10 -15.61
CA LEU A 27 -10.00 1.24 -16.21
C LEU A 27 -8.66 1.96 -16.09
N PHE A 28 -8.00 1.88 -14.93
CA PHE A 28 -6.70 2.47 -14.67
C PHE A 28 -5.64 2.01 -15.70
N MET A 29 -5.57 0.71 -16.00
CA MET A 29 -4.61 0.16 -16.98
C MET A 29 -4.78 0.69 -18.42
N ARG A 30 -5.89 1.37 -18.72
CA ARG A 30 -6.21 1.92 -20.04
C ARG A 30 -6.30 3.44 -20.05
N THR A 31 -6.06 4.07 -18.91
CA THR A 31 -6.20 5.51 -18.73
C THR A 31 -4.84 6.09 -18.38
N LYS A 32 -4.46 7.18 -19.05
CA LYS A 32 -3.27 7.94 -18.64
C LYS A 32 -3.65 8.77 -17.41
N VAL A 33 -2.83 8.68 -16.36
CA VAL A 33 -3.05 9.33 -15.08
C VAL A 33 -1.78 10.10 -14.74
N ASN A 34 -1.88 11.41 -14.62
CA ASN A 34 -0.77 12.28 -14.25
C ASN A 34 -0.90 12.72 -12.79
N LYS A 35 -2.10 13.13 -12.36
CA LYS A 35 -2.36 13.78 -11.07
C LYS A 35 -3.42 13.05 -10.23
N LEU A 36 -3.61 13.48 -8.98
CA LEU A 36 -4.56 12.83 -8.05
C LEU A 36 -6.00 12.93 -8.54
N ALA A 37 -6.36 14.05 -9.18
CA ALA A 37 -7.69 14.24 -9.77
C ALA A 37 -7.99 13.19 -10.85
N ASP A 38 -7.01 12.80 -11.65
CA ASP A 38 -7.19 11.78 -12.69
C ASP A 38 -7.47 10.40 -12.06
N ILE A 39 -6.83 10.09 -10.92
CA ILE A 39 -7.11 8.86 -10.15
C ILE A 39 -8.55 8.89 -9.62
N ALA A 40 -8.97 10.02 -9.05
CA ALA A 40 -10.34 10.18 -8.56
C ALA A 40 -11.36 9.96 -9.69
N GLU A 41 -11.11 10.54 -10.86
CA GLU A 41 -11.94 10.35 -12.05
C GLU A 41 -11.98 8.88 -12.50
N VAL A 42 -10.85 8.18 -12.50
CA VAL A 42 -10.80 6.74 -12.80
C VAL A 42 -11.64 5.94 -11.79
N VAL A 43 -11.57 6.28 -10.50
CA VAL A 43 -12.37 5.61 -9.47
C VAL A 43 -13.86 5.81 -9.72
N GLU A 44 -14.31 7.05 -9.92
CA GLU A 44 -15.73 7.37 -10.13
C GLU A 44 -16.28 6.81 -11.44
N LYS A 45 -15.50 6.85 -12.53
CA LYS A 45 -15.92 6.31 -13.83
C LYS A 45 -15.90 4.78 -13.89
N SER A 46 -15.18 4.12 -12.99
CA SER A 46 -15.03 2.66 -13.04
C SER A 46 -16.32 1.91 -12.70
N SER A 47 -17.16 2.44 -11.80
CA SER A 47 -18.43 1.85 -11.40
C SER A 47 -19.27 2.80 -10.55
N VAL A 48 -20.59 2.67 -10.60
CA VAL A 48 -21.56 3.44 -9.77
C VAL A 48 -21.40 3.21 -8.26
N MET A 49 -20.75 2.13 -7.86
CA MET A 49 -20.50 1.78 -6.45
C MET A 49 -19.19 2.37 -5.90
N ASN A 50 -18.35 2.94 -6.76
CA ASN A 50 -17.05 3.48 -6.38
C ASN A 50 -17.15 4.99 -6.19
N MET A 51 -16.69 5.48 -5.04
CA MET A 51 -16.67 6.90 -4.70
C MET A 51 -15.23 7.28 -4.35
N ALA A 52 -14.70 8.29 -5.04
CA ALA A 52 -13.38 8.80 -4.74
C ALA A 52 -13.44 9.77 -3.57
N GLN A 53 -12.49 9.66 -2.63
CA GLN A 53 -12.27 10.64 -1.59
C GLN A 53 -10.79 10.99 -1.55
N LEU A 54 -10.46 12.21 -1.97
CA LEU A 54 -9.10 12.72 -1.87
C LEU A 54 -8.79 13.07 -0.40
N CYS A 55 -7.69 12.53 0.11
CA CYS A 55 -7.20 12.83 1.46
C CYS A 55 -6.41 14.15 1.52
N GLY A 56 -5.98 14.66 0.36
CA GLY A 56 -5.25 15.90 0.20
C GLY A 56 -5.01 16.22 -1.28
N ASP A 57 -4.23 17.26 -1.53
CA ASP A 57 -3.86 17.71 -2.88
C ASP A 57 -2.34 17.76 -3.09
N GLU A 58 -1.91 18.04 -4.32
CA GLU A 58 -0.50 18.15 -4.71
C GLU A 58 0.20 19.35 -4.09
N ARG A 59 -0.55 20.31 -3.53
CA ARG A 59 -0.02 21.50 -2.84
C ARG A 59 0.26 21.25 -1.36
N GLY A 60 -0.08 20.05 -0.86
CA GLY A 60 0.08 19.67 0.54
C GLY A 60 -1.11 20.03 1.42
N THR A 61 -2.24 20.45 0.84
CA THR A 61 -3.50 20.62 1.59
C THR A 61 -3.98 19.26 2.08
N VAL A 62 -4.37 19.19 3.34
CA VAL A 62 -4.91 17.97 3.95
C VAL A 62 -6.42 18.12 4.13
N THR A 63 -7.19 17.36 3.37
CA THR A 63 -8.66 17.30 3.44
C THR A 63 -9.11 16.37 4.56
N VAL A 64 -8.46 15.21 4.70
CA VAL A 64 -8.78 14.22 5.73
C VAL A 64 -7.68 14.24 6.80
N PRO A 65 -7.93 14.84 7.98
CA PRO A 65 -6.93 14.92 9.03
C PRO A 65 -6.61 13.54 9.62
N SER A 66 -5.33 13.32 9.92
CA SER A 66 -4.86 12.16 10.68
C SER A 66 -4.66 12.56 12.15
N PHE A 67 -4.94 11.65 13.07
CA PHE A 67 -4.87 11.89 14.52
C PHE A 67 -4.08 10.79 15.21
N ASP A 68 -3.35 11.12 16.28
CA ASP A 68 -2.61 10.13 17.08
C ASP A 68 -3.52 9.36 18.04
N TRP A 69 -4.32 8.45 17.46
CA TRP A 69 -5.14 7.52 18.22
C TRP A 69 -4.31 6.58 19.09
N THR A 70 -3.04 6.33 18.76
CA THR A 70 -2.22 5.36 19.48
C THR A 70 -1.81 5.91 20.84
N ALA A 71 -1.27 7.14 20.88
CA ALA A 71 -0.95 7.81 22.14
C ALA A 71 -2.21 8.08 22.97
N HIS A 72 -3.27 8.58 22.32
CA HIS A 72 -4.52 8.91 22.99
C HIS A 72 -5.18 7.69 23.64
N LEU A 73 -5.48 6.64 22.87
CA LEU A 73 -6.11 5.41 23.39
C LEU A 73 -5.19 4.64 24.34
N GLY A 74 -3.87 4.82 24.22
CA GLY A 74 -2.87 4.20 25.10
C GLY A 74 -3.02 4.59 26.56
N SER A 75 -3.55 5.79 26.85
CA SER A 75 -3.83 6.24 28.21
C SER A 75 -5.02 5.49 28.84
N PHE A 76 -6.02 5.10 28.04
CA PHE A 76 -7.25 4.48 28.52
C PHE A 76 -7.26 2.95 28.43
N PHE A 77 -6.55 2.37 27.47
CA PHE A 77 -6.60 0.93 27.17
C PHE A 77 -5.22 0.26 27.26
N LYS A 78 -5.23 -1.02 27.63
CA LYS A 78 -4.08 -1.93 27.52
C LYS A 78 -3.93 -2.40 26.07
N LYS A 79 -2.69 -2.63 25.65
CA LYS A 79 -2.41 -3.23 24.34
C LYS A 79 -2.95 -4.65 24.31
N PHE A 80 -3.71 -4.99 23.26
CA PHE A 80 -4.14 -6.35 23.00
C PHE A 80 -3.03 -7.10 22.26
N THR A 81 -2.27 -7.94 22.96
CA THR A 81 -1.17 -8.72 22.38
C THR A 81 -1.70 -9.93 21.61
N GLY A 82 -1.07 -10.29 20.49
CA GLY A 82 -1.46 -11.48 19.72
C GLY A 82 -2.79 -11.33 18.96
N ILE A 83 -3.28 -10.12 18.69
CA ILE A 83 -4.59 -9.88 18.06
C ILE A 83 -4.81 -10.69 16.76
N LYS A 84 -3.74 -10.93 15.99
CA LYS A 84 -3.77 -11.65 14.70
C LYS A 84 -4.11 -13.15 14.83
N GLN A 85 -4.04 -13.73 16.03
CA GLN A 85 -4.34 -15.16 16.23
C GLN A 85 -5.83 -15.45 16.44
N TYR A 86 -6.63 -14.41 16.66
CA TYR A 86 -8.06 -14.50 16.95
C TYR A 86 -8.89 -14.12 15.73
N HIS A 87 -9.97 -14.87 15.45
CA HIS A 87 -10.89 -14.57 14.35
C HIS A 87 -12.21 -14.01 14.83
N HIS A 88 -12.61 -14.26 16.09
CA HIS A 88 -13.88 -13.77 16.62
C HIS A 88 -13.65 -12.94 17.87
N PHE A 89 -14.27 -11.76 17.92
CA PHE A 89 -14.19 -10.83 19.03
C PHE A 89 -15.60 -10.41 19.46
N SER A 90 -15.79 -10.30 20.76
CA SER A 90 -17.00 -9.76 21.39
C SER A 90 -16.59 -8.64 22.33
N PHE A 91 -17.00 -7.41 22.01
CA PHE A 91 -16.72 -6.21 22.78
C PHE A 91 -17.92 -5.87 23.65
N PHE A 92 -17.65 -5.63 24.92
CA PHE A 92 -18.63 -5.25 25.92
C PHE A 92 -18.41 -3.80 26.36
N ALA A 93 -19.50 -3.13 26.73
CA ALA A 93 -19.48 -1.71 27.11
C ALA A 93 -18.61 -1.43 28.34
N ASP A 94 -18.35 -2.43 29.18
CA ASP A 94 -17.50 -2.32 30.36
C ASP A 94 -15.99 -2.38 30.03
N GLY A 95 -15.61 -2.45 28.75
CA GLY A 95 -14.22 -2.55 28.30
C GLY A 95 -13.65 -3.96 28.34
N THR A 96 -14.50 -4.97 28.52
CA THR A 96 -14.12 -6.38 28.39
C THR A 96 -14.19 -6.81 26.92
N VAL A 97 -13.17 -7.56 26.48
CA VAL A 97 -13.11 -8.16 25.15
C VAL A 97 -12.97 -9.66 25.29
N VAL A 98 -13.91 -10.41 24.72
CA VAL A 98 -13.82 -11.87 24.62
C VAL A 98 -13.37 -12.23 23.20
N ALA A 99 -12.33 -13.05 23.08
CA ALA A 99 -11.77 -13.45 21.80
C ALA A 99 -11.72 -14.99 21.66
N LYS A 100 -11.92 -15.49 20.42
CA LYS A 100 -11.76 -16.90 20.05
C LYS A 100 -10.82 -17.05 18.87
N ILE A 101 -10.01 -18.11 18.89
CA ILE A 101 -9.14 -18.47 17.78
C ILE A 101 -10.01 -18.86 16.60
N PHE A 102 -10.79 -19.94 16.68
CA PHE A 102 -11.81 -20.31 15.70
C PHE A 102 -13.21 -20.28 16.33
N SER A 103 -14.26 -20.50 15.54
CA SER A 103 -15.66 -20.43 16.00
C SER A 103 -16.00 -21.43 17.11
N ASP A 104 -15.35 -22.59 17.09
CA ASP A 104 -15.47 -23.70 18.03
C ASP A 104 -14.44 -23.65 19.17
N SER A 105 -13.49 -22.72 19.10
CA SER A 105 -12.45 -22.57 20.11
C SER A 105 -13.00 -21.99 21.41
N PRO A 106 -12.35 -22.29 22.56
CA PRO A 106 -12.73 -21.71 23.84
C PRO A 106 -12.56 -20.19 23.85
N GLU A 107 -13.37 -19.55 24.68
CA GLU A 107 -13.35 -18.10 24.88
C GLU A 107 -12.20 -17.68 25.79
N THR A 108 -11.45 -16.66 25.37
CA THR A 108 -10.47 -15.99 26.22
C THR A 108 -10.95 -14.57 26.51
N SER A 109 -11.04 -14.20 27.78
CA SER A 109 -11.53 -12.88 28.21
C SER A 109 -10.37 -11.95 28.58
N TYR A 110 -10.45 -10.70 28.13
CA TYR A 110 -9.45 -9.65 28.33
C TYR A 110 -10.10 -8.38 28.84
N LYS A 111 -9.64 -7.89 30.01
CA LYS A 111 -10.03 -6.56 30.51
C LYS A 111 -9.04 -5.50 30.01
N LEU A 112 -9.42 -4.79 28.95
CA LEU A 112 -8.54 -3.81 28.30
C LEU A 112 -8.56 -2.44 28.97
N LEU A 113 -9.70 -2.06 29.54
CA LEU A 113 -9.87 -0.75 30.15
C LEU A 113 -8.97 -0.58 31.39
N LYS A 114 -8.24 0.53 31.46
CA LYS A 114 -7.36 0.91 32.59
C LYS A 114 -8.02 1.89 33.55
N VAL A 115 -8.95 2.70 33.05
CA VAL A 115 -9.60 3.81 33.77
C VAL A 115 -11.08 3.52 33.97
N PRO A 116 -11.76 4.10 34.98
CA PRO A 116 -13.21 3.98 35.08
C PRO A 116 -13.90 4.70 33.91
N LEU A 117 -15.10 4.22 33.56
CA LEU A 117 -15.98 4.90 32.59
C LEU A 117 -16.64 6.14 33.20
N PRO A 118 -17.03 7.14 32.38
CA PRO A 118 -16.87 7.22 30.93
C PRO A 118 -15.45 7.66 30.53
N ILE A 119 -15.02 7.23 29.34
CA ILE A 119 -13.79 7.74 28.73
C ILE A 119 -14.12 9.11 28.12
N PRO A 120 -13.24 10.13 28.26
CA PRO A 120 -13.39 11.39 27.56
C PRO A 120 -13.54 11.18 26.04
N ASN A 121 -14.45 11.92 25.41
CA ASN A 121 -14.70 11.84 23.97
C ASN A 121 -13.96 12.96 23.23
N ASP A 122 -12.68 13.13 23.58
CA ASP A 122 -11.85 14.19 23.04
C ASP A 122 -11.17 13.72 21.75
N LEU A 123 -10.95 14.65 20.82
CA LEU A 123 -10.20 14.37 19.61
C LEU A 123 -8.70 14.33 19.94
N PRO A 124 -7.95 13.31 19.49
CA PRO A 124 -6.50 13.27 19.71
C PRO A 124 -5.78 14.44 19.03
N GLU A 125 -4.48 14.57 19.32
CA GLU A 125 -3.61 15.51 18.61
C GLU A 125 -3.56 15.19 17.10
N ARG A 126 -3.60 16.25 16.28
CA ARG A 126 -3.54 16.14 14.82
C ARG A 126 -2.11 15.86 14.39
N ILE A 127 -1.94 14.85 13.55
CA ILE A 127 -0.68 14.53 12.88
C ILE A 127 -0.64 15.29 11.55
N HIS A 128 0.43 16.06 11.35
CA HIS A 128 0.71 16.73 10.10
C HIS A 128 1.63 15.86 9.23
N PRO A 129 1.29 15.62 7.95
CA PRO A 129 2.20 14.91 7.07
C PRO A 129 3.46 15.76 6.87
N PRO A 130 4.67 15.16 6.96
CA PRO A 130 5.93 15.91 6.86
C PRO A 130 6.22 16.43 5.44
N GLY A 131 5.39 16.07 4.45
CA GLY A 131 5.64 16.35 3.05
C GLY A 131 6.72 15.45 2.44
N LEU A 132 7.11 15.75 1.20
CA LEU A 132 8.18 15.05 0.50
C LEU A 132 9.53 15.58 0.94
N ASP A 133 10.48 14.69 1.25
CA ASP A 133 11.86 15.09 1.48
C ASP A 133 12.54 15.60 0.20
N ASN A 134 13.63 16.35 0.36
CA ASN A 134 14.39 16.96 -0.75
C ASN A 134 14.85 15.90 -1.77
N LYS A 135 15.32 14.74 -1.29
CA LYS A 135 15.76 13.63 -2.14
C LYS A 135 14.62 13.13 -3.04
N ARG A 136 13.41 12.98 -2.49
CA ARG A 136 12.23 12.52 -3.23
C ARG A 136 11.73 13.57 -4.19
N GLN A 137 11.78 14.85 -3.84
CA GLN A 137 11.44 15.95 -4.76
C GLN A 137 12.35 15.92 -6.01
N TRP A 138 13.67 15.79 -5.83
CA TRP A 138 14.62 15.67 -6.96
C TRP A 138 14.41 14.40 -7.77
N TYR A 139 14.11 13.27 -7.13
CA TYR A 139 13.76 12.05 -7.85
C TYR A 139 12.54 12.24 -8.75
N LEU A 140 11.46 12.87 -8.26
CA LEU A 140 10.28 13.14 -9.08
C LEU A 140 10.64 14.05 -10.27
N TYR A 141 11.42 15.10 -10.04
CA TYR A 141 11.82 16.04 -11.09
C TYR A 141 12.74 15.41 -12.16
N ASN A 142 13.73 14.61 -11.76
CA ASN A 142 14.71 14.04 -12.68
C ASN A 142 14.19 12.78 -13.39
N GLU A 143 13.55 11.87 -12.64
CA GLU A 143 13.25 10.53 -13.13
C GLU A 143 11.80 10.34 -13.55
N ILE A 144 10.84 11.10 -12.97
CA ILE A 144 9.41 10.88 -13.23
C ILE A 144 8.85 11.92 -14.21
N ARG A 145 9.40 13.15 -14.21
CA ARG A 145 8.86 14.30 -14.95
C ARG A 145 8.71 14.06 -16.45
N GLU A 146 9.57 13.27 -17.07
CA GLU A 146 9.49 12.98 -18.51
C GLU A 146 8.23 12.18 -18.89
N PHE A 147 7.71 11.36 -17.96
CA PHE A 147 6.52 10.54 -18.15
C PHE A 147 5.21 11.30 -17.90
N VAL A 148 5.29 12.50 -17.30
CA VAL A 148 4.15 13.37 -17.02
C VAL A 148 3.86 14.28 -18.21
N ASP A 149 2.59 14.42 -18.55
CA ASP A 149 2.13 15.37 -19.57
C ASP A 149 2.57 16.80 -19.24
N GLU A 150 2.94 17.56 -20.27
CA GLU A 150 3.56 18.87 -20.12
C GLU A 150 2.75 19.83 -19.24
N ALA A 151 1.41 19.78 -19.35
CA ALA A 151 0.49 20.60 -18.57
C ALA A 151 0.49 20.29 -17.05
N ASP A 152 0.89 19.08 -16.64
CA ASP A 152 0.84 18.62 -15.25
C ASP A 152 2.23 18.50 -14.59
N ARG A 153 3.32 18.70 -15.34
CA ARG A 153 4.69 18.54 -14.84
C ARG A 153 5.00 19.40 -13.62
N ASP A 154 4.61 20.67 -13.64
CA ASP A 154 4.86 21.61 -12.52
C ASP A 154 3.87 21.45 -11.36
N ILE A 155 2.88 20.57 -11.52
CA ILE A 155 1.96 20.19 -10.45
C ILE A 155 2.51 18.97 -9.71
N VAL A 156 2.93 17.94 -10.45
CA VAL A 156 3.24 16.61 -9.90
C VAL A 156 4.74 16.41 -9.66
N ALA A 157 5.58 17.00 -10.50
CA ALA A 157 7.03 16.87 -10.45
C ALA A 157 7.72 18.24 -10.67
N PRO A 158 7.41 19.27 -9.86
CA PRO A 158 8.00 20.60 -10.00
C PRO A 158 9.51 20.60 -9.71
N LEU A 159 10.21 21.63 -10.21
CA LEU A 159 11.59 21.87 -9.84
C LEU A 159 11.70 22.12 -8.33
N PRO A 160 12.53 21.37 -7.59
CA PRO A 160 12.68 21.57 -6.15
C PRO A 160 13.30 22.95 -5.83
N HIS A 161 12.81 23.60 -4.78
CA HIS A 161 13.32 24.91 -4.34
C HIS A 161 14.70 24.82 -3.70
N GLN A 162 14.99 23.71 -3.04
CA GLN A 162 16.26 23.48 -2.37
C GLN A 162 17.22 22.73 -3.31
N PRO A 163 18.50 23.10 -3.33
CA PRO A 163 19.49 22.43 -4.17
C PRO A 163 19.62 20.95 -3.79
N GLN A 164 20.02 20.13 -4.76
CA GLN A 164 20.28 18.72 -4.52
C GLN A 164 21.49 18.59 -3.60
N LEU A 165 21.31 17.87 -2.48
CA LEU A 165 22.44 17.55 -1.62
C LEU A 165 23.42 16.65 -2.39
N PRO A 166 24.75 16.85 -2.22
CA PRO A 166 25.73 15.95 -2.80
C PRO A 166 25.44 14.52 -2.33
N GLN A 167 25.25 13.59 -3.26
CA GLN A 167 25.21 12.19 -2.87
C GLN A 167 26.60 11.84 -2.31
N PRO A 168 26.70 11.12 -1.17
CA PRO A 168 27.97 10.52 -0.80
C PRO A 168 28.42 9.68 -1.99
N GLY A 169 29.55 10.05 -2.59
CA GLY A 169 30.09 9.31 -3.72
C GLY A 169 30.28 7.84 -3.35
N PRO A 170 30.27 6.92 -4.31
CA PRO A 170 30.59 5.53 -4.03
C PRO A 170 31.96 5.47 -3.35
N SER A 171 32.00 4.95 -2.13
CA SER A 171 33.25 4.50 -1.53
C SER A 171 33.91 3.55 -2.53
N THR A 172 35.17 3.79 -2.87
CA THR A 172 35.98 3.05 -3.86
C THR A 172 36.24 1.58 -3.47
N ALA A 173 35.43 0.99 -2.58
CA ALA A 173 35.63 -0.35 -2.04
C ALA A 173 34.76 -1.45 -2.66
N GLU A 174 33.83 -1.15 -3.57
CA GLU A 174 32.93 -2.17 -4.17
C GLU A 174 32.97 -2.18 -5.71
N ILE A 175 34.15 -2.02 -6.31
CA ILE A 175 34.39 -2.38 -7.71
C ILE A 175 35.26 -3.64 -7.73
N SER A 176 34.63 -4.82 -7.56
CA SER A 176 35.08 -6.09 -8.14
C SER A 176 34.29 -7.27 -7.56
N ALA A 177 33.19 -7.66 -8.20
CA ALA A 177 32.71 -9.04 -8.33
C ALA A 177 31.30 -9.00 -8.95
N ASP A 178 31.23 -9.18 -10.27
CA ASP A 178 30.18 -9.92 -10.98
C ASP A 178 30.29 -9.61 -12.48
N GLU A 179 31.30 -10.19 -13.13
CA GLU A 179 31.19 -10.51 -14.56
C GLU A 179 30.32 -11.76 -14.69
N ASP A 180 29.09 -11.58 -15.16
CA ASP A 180 28.21 -12.69 -15.51
C ASP A 180 28.61 -13.26 -16.90
N PRO A 181 28.71 -14.59 -17.12
CA PRO A 181 29.24 -15.15 -18.35
C PRO A 181 28.28 -14.94 -19.54
N GLN A 182 28.83 -14.54 -20.70
CA GLN A 182 28.07 -14.44 -21.95
C GLN A 182 27.37 -15.77 -22.33
N PRO A 183 26.13 -15.73 -22.85
CA PRO A 183 25.43 -16.94 -23.30
C PRO A 183 26.07 -17.51 -24.58
N PRO A 184 26.10 -18.84 -24.74
CA PRO A 184 26.74 -19.48 -25.89
C PRO A 184 25.96 -19.27 -27.19
N PRO A 185 26.63 -19.26 -28.34
CA PRO A 185 26.00 -18.99 -29.64
C PRO A 185 25.04 -20.09 -30.08
N PRO A 186 24.02 -19.76 -30.90
CA PRO A 186 22.97 -20.69 -31.31
C PRO A 186 23.48 -21.80 -32.23
N LYS A 187 23.03 -23.05 -31.98
CA LYS A 187 23.37 -24.24 -32.75
C LYS A 187 22.71 -24.21 -34.14
N VAL A 188 23.52 -24.21 -35.20
CA VAL A 188 23.09 -24.37 -36.59
C VAL A 188 22.54 -25.79 -36.81
N ARG A 189 21.25 -25.91 -37.14
CA ARG A 189 20.63 -27.16 -37.62
C ARG A 189 21.21 -27.52 -39.00
N LYS A 190 22.02 -28.58 -39.07
CA LYS A 190 22.45 -29.17 -40.35
C LYS A 190 21.25 -29.81 -41.06
N LYS A 191 20.91 -29.30 -42.26
CA LYS A 191 20.00 -29.94 -43.22
C LYS A 191 20.62 -31.26 -43.68
N GLY A 192 19.98 -32.38 -43.36
CA GLY A 192 20.32 -33.70 -43.90
C GLY A 192 20.04 -33.74 -45.41
N ARG A 193 21.08 -33.98 -46.20
CA ARG A 193 21.06 -34.21 -47.64
C ARG A 193 21.25 -35.72 -47.86
N GLY A 194 20.37 -36.34 -48.63
CA GLY A 194 20.27 -37.80 -48.78
C GLY A 194 21.38 -38.49 -49.57
N LYS A 195 21.39 -39.82 -49.46
CA LYS A 195 22.00 -40.86 -50.33
C LYS A 195 21.20 -42.15 -50.04
N ARG A 196 20.42 -42.77 -50.94
CA ARG A 196 20.72 -43.56 -52.16
C ARG A 196 21.72 -44.73 -51.95
N GLY A 197 21.22 -45.95 -52.26
CA GLY A 197 21.93 -47.23 -52.44
C GLY A 197 21.70 -48.20 -51.27
N GLY A 198 21.27 -49.46 -51.39
CA GLY A 198 21.15 -50.40 -52.52
C GLY A 198 21.84 -51.73 -52.18
N ASN A 199 21.13 -52.87 -52.35
CA ASN A 199 21.55 -54.29 -52.27
C ASN A 199 21.96 -54.84 -50.88
N GLN A 200 21.65 -56.07 -50.47
CA GLN A 200 21.28 -57.34 -51.16
C GLN A 200 20.01 -57.95 -50.53
#